data_AF-A0A8T0LY31-F1
#
_entry.id   AF-A0A8T0LY31-F1
#
_cell.length_a   1.000
_cell.length_b   1.000
_cell.length_c   1.000
_cell.angle_alpha   90.00
_cell.angle_beta   90.00
_cell.angle_gamma   90.00
#
_symmetry.space_group_name_H-M   'P 1'
#
loop_
_entity.id
_entity.type
_entity.pdbx_description
1 polymer ?
#
loop_
_entity_poly.entity_id
_entity_poly.type
_entity_poly.pdbx_seq_one_letter_code
_entity_poly.pdbx_strand_id
1 'polypeptide(L)'
;MLEQSTTDIQKIETYWAIYQDGINYRWSSSEPSATEKYANAFGLDANALMASVSQSTGILSMASTSTSCWSDWDCAGLNDGSICARRDGEWQGYCIPSWYGICHAWSPAALLEPEPNCAVEYNGVTFQPMDIKALLSEVYDGANIGTVFTGVRFYGPDSDATTDQYGRYTNASRRDLGPGFMHAALANIIGRFNASVVMDVKADAEVWNQPIYSYEVHTQTEMTPTEAASQYYGQSTYPFNSAVQRIVYTETSVTWVVESYEDGGLVASGHAANYMTTQTYTYLLELDNDYNILGGEWVGNSNSDHPDFLWLPQARPDLSTVTEVGLSYQNVRTLLDKATHC
;
A
#
# COMPACT_ATOMS: atom_id res chain seq x y z
N MET A 1 -0.60 -25.96 -10.32
CA MET A 1 -0.09 -24.91 -9.43
C MET A 1 0.97 -24.15 -10.21
N LEU A 2 0.71 -22.87 -10.45
CA LEU A 2 1.58 -21.94 -11.17
C LEU A 2 1.76 -20.74 -10.25
N GLU A 3 2.84 -20.76 -9.46
CA GLU A 3 3.28 -19.60 -8.70
C GLU A 3 4.10 -18.70 -9.64
N GLN A 4 3.79 -17.41 -9.63
CA GLN A 4 4.55 -16.38 -10.33
C GLN A 4 4.88 -15.28 -9.32
N SER A 5 6.17 -15.03 -9.13
CA SER A 5 6.67 -13.95 -8.28
C SER A 5 7.41 -12.93 -9.13
N THR A 6 7.39 -11.68 -8.68
CA THR A 6 8.20 -10.62 -9.26
C THR A 6 9.49 -10.44 -8.47
N THR A 7 10.56 -10.05 -9.17
CA THR A 7 11.78 -9.53 -8.53
C THR A 7 11.70 -8.03 -8.25
N ASP A 8 10.61 -7.36 -8.63
CA ASP A 8 10.51 -5.89 -8.59
C ASP A 8 10.20 -5.33 -7.22
N ILE A 9 9.88 -6.16 -6.23
CA ILE A 9 9.89 -5.68 -4.84
C ILE A 9 11.34 -5.55 -4.41
N GLN A 10 11.76 -4.30 -4.28
CA GLN A 10 13.15 -3.96 -4.01
C GLN A 10 13.35 -3.51 -2.58
N LYS A 11 12.31 -3.19 -1.80
CA LYS A 11 12.51 -2.78 -0.39
C LYS A 11 11.30 -3.01 0.49
N ILE A 12 11.58 -3.09 1.79
CA ILE A 12 10.59 -3.19 2.87
C ILE A 12 10.88 -2.06 3.85
N GLU A 13 9.84 -1.31 4.23
CA GLU A 13 9.90 -0.23 5.21
C GLU A 13 8.55 -0.06 5.89
N THR A 14 8.32 1.07 6.56
CA THR A 14 7.07 1.36 7.26
C THR A 14 6.25 2.42 6.53
N TYR A 15 5.03 2.65 7.03
CA TYR A 15 4.11 3.68 6.55
C TYR A 15 4.36 5.09 7.06
N TRP A 16 5.38 5.27 7.88
CA TRP A 16 5.74 6.55 8.51
C TRP A 16 4.51 7.26 9.05
N ALA A 17 3.92 6.63 10.07
CA ALA A 17 2.61 6.99 10.59
C ALA A 17 2.54 8.46 11.00
N ILE A 18 1.43 9.13 10.63
CA ILE A 18 1.19 10.54 10.95
C ILE A 18 1.19 10.74 12.48
N TYR A 19 0.62 9.80 13.23
CA TYR A 19 0.59 9.87 14.70
C TYR A 19 1.98 9.80 15.36
N GLN A 20 3.00 9.29 14.64
CA GLN A 20 4.40 9.24 15.07
C GLN A 20 5.22 10.45 14.59
N ASP A 21 4.56 11.42 13.95
CA ASP A 21 5.17 12.59 13.30
C ASP A 21 5.91 12.28 12.00
N GLY A 22 5.44 11.27 11.24
CA GLY A 22 6.00 10.92 9.94
C GLY A 22 7.47 10.51 10.03
N ILE A 23 8.30 11.00 9.11
CA ILE A 23 9.75 10.71 9.11
C ILE A 23 10.55 11.46 10.18
N ASN A 24 9.90 12.30 11.00
CA ASN A 24 10.50 12.83 12.23
C ASN A 24 10.58 11.77 13.34
N TYR A 25 9.88 10.64 13.20
CA TYR A 25 9.94 9.56 14.16
C TYR A 25 11.38 9.03 14.30
N ARG A 26 11.85 8.93 15.55
CA ARG A 26 13.12 8.31 15.89
C ARG A 26 12.94 6.79 15.95
N TRP A 27 13.00 6.15 14.77
CA TRP A 27 12.86 4.70 14.62
C TRP A 27 13.95 3.92 15.38
N SER A 28 15.13 4.52 15.57
CA SER A 28 16.17 4.06 16.49
C SER A 28 16.30 5.01 17.67
N SER A 29 16.15 4.48 18.89
CA SER A 29 16.12 5.30 20.12
C SER A 29 17.43 6.01 20.45
N SER A 30 18.55 5.59 19.86
CA SER A 30 19.86 6.18 20.06
C SER A 30 20.26 7.18 18.97
N GLU A 31 19.44 7.38 17.95
CA GLU A 31 19.79 8.14 16.75
C GLU A 31 18.84 9.32 16.51
N PRO A 32 19.32 10.40 15.88
CA PRO A 32 18.45 11.43 15.31
C PRO A 32 17.48 10.85 14.28
N SER A 33 16.36 11.52 14.04
CA SER A 33 15.40 11.11 13.00
C SER A 33 15.98 11.29 11.59
N ALA A 34 15.36 10.64 10.59
CA ALA A 34 15.78 10.77 9.19
C ALA A 34 15.76 12.24 8.72
N THR A 35 14.72 13.00 9.12
CA THR A 35 14.62 14.43 8.85
C THR A 35 15.76 15.23 9.47
N GLU A 36 16.07 14.98 10.75
CA GLU A 36 17.12 15.68 11.48
C GLU A 36 18.49 15.38 10.84
N LYS A 37 18.73 14.12 10.48
CA LYS A 37 19.94 13.70 9.75
C LYS A 37 20.07 14.41 8.40
N TYR A 38 18.99 14.45 7.61
CA TYR A 38 18.98 15.13 6.31
C TYR A 38 19.27 16.63 6.48
N ALA A 39 18.59 17.31 7.41
CA ALA A 39 18.83 18.72 7.64
C ALA A 39 20.30 19.01 7.99
N ASN A 40 20.87 18.26 8.92
CA ASN A 40 22.27 18.43 9.35
C ASN A 40 23.25 18.16 8.21
N ALA A 41 23.05 17.10 7.42
CA ALA A 41 23.96 16.73 6.34
C ALA A 41 23.95 17.71 5.16
N PHE A 42 22.82 18.38 4.92
CA PHE A 42 22.63 19.32 3.81
C PHE A 42 22.60 20.79 4.24
N GLY A 43 22.96 21.09 5.50
CA GLY A 43 23.11 22.46 6.00
C GLY A 43 21.79 23.24 6.12
N LEU A 44 20.71 22.54 6.44
CA LEU A 44 19.38 23.12 6.68
C LEU A 44 19.13 23.28 8.18
N ASP A 45 18.17 24.12 8.55
CA ASP A 45 17.68 24.22 9.93
C ASP A 45 16.82 22.98 10.25
N ALA A 46 17.32 22.13 11.15
CA ALA A 46 16.65 20.88 11.51
C ALA A 46 15.27 21.11 12.14
N ASN A 47 15.11 22.13 12.98
CA ASN A 47 13.82 22.41 13.61
C ASN A 47 12.79 22.89 12.58
N ALA A 48 13.22 23.75 11.65
CA ALA A 48 12.37 24.24 10.58
C ALA A 48 11.94 23.10 9.64
N LEU A 49 12.88 22.23 9.24
CA LEU A 49 12.55 21.09 8.36
C LEU A 49 11.62 20.10 9.06
N MET A 50 11.89 19.73 10.32
CA MET A 50 11.01 18.86 11.09
C MET A 50 9.62 19.47 11.28
N ALA A 51 9.52 20.77 11.52
CA ALA A 51 8.22 21.44 11.58
C ALA A 51 7.48 21.41 10.24
N SER A 52 8.19 21.55 9.11
CA SER A 52 7.61 21.47 7.78
C SER A 52 7.11 20.07 7.45
N VAL A 53 7.91 19.03 7.74
CA VAL A 53 7.50 17.63 7.60
C VAL A 53 6.26 17.35 8.47
N SER A 54 6.27 17.80 9.72
CA SER A 54 5.12 17.62 10.61
C SER A 54 3.84 18.27 10.08
N GLN A 55 3.94 19.42 9.41
CA GLN A 55 2.81 20.11 8.79
C GLN A 55 2.31 19.42 7.51
N SER A 56 3.16 18.67 6.83
CA SER A 56 2.83 17.95 5.59
C SER A 56 2.29 16.54 5.88
N THR A 57 3.10 15.71 6.54
CA THR A 57 2.89 14.26 6.70
C THR A 57 2.98 13.79 8.16
N GLY A 58 3.06 14.72 9.11
CA GLY A 58 3.13 14.40 10.55
C GLY A 58 2.01 15.02 11.37
N ILE A 59 2.23 15.19 12.67
CA ILE A 59 1.18 15.49 13.65
C ILE A 59 0.52 16.84 13.38
N LEU A 60 1.27 17.85 12.94
CA LEU A 60 0.73 19.19 12.68
C LEU A 60 -0.17 19.25 11.44
N SER A 61 -0.06 18.32 10.50
CA SER A 61 -0.98 18.21 9.36
C SER A 61 -2.45 18.03 9.80
N MET A 62 -2.64 17.45 10.99
CA MET A 62 -3.96 17.15 11.57
C MET A 62 -4.48 18.25 12.51
N ALA A 63 -3.68 19.30 12.77
CA ALA A 63 -3.97 20.28 13.82
C ALA A 63 -5.30 21.03 13.62
N SER A 64 -5.73 21.25 12.37
CA SER A 64 -6.97 21.97 12.05
C SER A 64 -8.23 21.09 12.06
N THR A 65 -8.08 19.78 11.98
CA THR A 65 -9.20 18.83 11.79
C THR A 65 -9.40 17.90 12.97
N SER A 66 -8.37 17.66 13.77
CA SER A 66 -8.39 16.71 14.89
C SER A 66 -8.64 17.37 16.24
N THR A 67 -9.27 16.62 17.14
CA THR A 67 -9.46 17.00 18.55
C THR A 67 -8.12 17.09 19.26
N SER A 68 -7.87 18.18 20.00
CA SER A 68 -6.68 18.27 20.87
C SER A 68 -6.74 17.29 22.04
N CYS A 69 -5.60 16.77 22.45
CA CYS A 69 -5.49 15.79 23.53
C CYS A 69 -4.24 16.02 24.40
N TRP A 70 -4.25 15.42 25.59
CA TRP A 70 -3.11 15.32 26.51
C TRP A 70 -2.76 13.87 26.84
N SER A 71 -3.71 12.95 26.64
CA SER A 71 -3.53 11.51 26.80
C SER A 71 -4.50 10.73 25.89
N ASP A 72 -4.26 9.43 25.72
CA ASP A 72 -5.13 8.57 24.90
C ASP A 72 -6.59 8.52 25.40
N TRP A 73 -6.82 8.85 26.68
CA TRP A 73 -8.17 8.94 27.24
C TRP A 73 -9.03 10.02 26.58
N ASP A 74 -8.40 11.10 26.11
CA ASP A 74 -9.10 12.18 25.42
C ASP A 74 -9.62 11.73 24.05
N CYS A 75 -9.03 10.68 23.47
CA CYS A 75 -9.36 10.14 22.15
C CYS A 75 -10.29 8.92 22.20
N ALA A 76 -10.40 8.25 23.34
CA ALA A 76 -11.14 6.98 23.50
C ALA A 76 -12.62 7.07 23.08
N GLY A 77 -13.24 8.25 23.15
CA GLY A 77 -14.64 8.46 22.75
C GLY A 77 -14.89 8.52 21.25
N LEU A 78 -13.83 8.62 20.42
CA LEU A 78 -13.96 8.76 18.97
C LEU A 78 -14.29 7.43 18.27
N ASN A 79 -13.86 6.31 18.84
CA ASN A 79 -14.10 4.94 18.33
C ASN A 79 -13.61 4.73 16.88
N ASP A 80 -12.55 5.41 16.47
CA ASP A 80 -11.96 5.38 15.12
C ASP A 80 -10.48 4.94 15.12
N GLY A 81 -10.01 4.37 16.24
CA GLY A 81 -8.61 3.97 16.41
C GLY A 81 -7.65 5.13 16.71
N SER A 82 -8.15 6.34 16.96
CA SER A 82 -7.30 7.49 17.30
C SER A 82 -6.55 7.31 18.61
N ILE A 83 -5.28 7.72 18.59
CA ILE A 83 -4.44 7.85 19.79
C ILE A 83 -3.98 9.30 19.96
N CYS A 84 -3.52 9.67 21.16
CA CYS A 84 -3.05 11.01 21.41
C CYS A 84 -1.62 11.21 20.90
N ALA A 85 -1.51 11.70 19.67
CA ALA A 85 -0.25 11.93 18.98
C ALA A 85 0.38 13.26 19.43
N ARG A 86 1.59 13.20 19.98
CA ARG A 86 2.36 14.37 20.45
C ARG A 86 3.73 14.40 19.80
N ARG A 87 4.15 15.58 19.35
CA ARG A 87 5.52 15.79 18.89
C ARG A 87 6.49 15.66 20.07
N ASP A 88 7.74 15.31 19.77
CA ASP A 88 8.77 15.20 20.79
C ASP A 88 8.91 16.54 21.55
N GLY A 89 8.91 16.45 22.89
CA GLY A 89 8.94 17.61 23.79
C GLY A 89 7.61 18.35 24.01
N GLU A 90 6.54 18.03 23.29
CA GLU A 90 5.23 18.69 23.43
C GLU A 90 4.32 17.98 24.43
N TRP A 91 3.57 18.76 25.22
CA TRP A 91 2.62 18.22 26.22
C TRP A 91 1.20 18.03 25.66
N GLN A 92 0.85 18.81 24.63
CA GLN A 92 -0.43 18.76 23.95
C GLN A 92 -0.25 18.15 22.56
N GLY A 93 -1.21 17.35 22.14
CA GLY A 93 -1.24 16.67 20.85
C GLY A 93 -2.61 16.74 20.20
N TYR A 94 -2.81 15.83 19.25
CA TYR A 94 -4.07 15.65 18.55
C TYR A 94 -4.47 14.17 18.50
N CYS A 95 -5.75 13.88 18.55
CA CYS A 95 -6.29 12.55 18.32
C CYS A 95 -6.17 12.23 16.82
N ILE A 96 -5.28 11.29 16.49
CA ILE A 96 -4.98 10.91 15.10
C ILE A 96 -5.20 9.39 14.95
N PRO A 97 -6.02 8.94 13.98
CA PRO A 97 -6.16 7.52 13.66
C PRO A 97 -4.81 6.88 13.38
N SER A 98 -4.52 5.75 14.02
CA SER A 98 -3.19 5.14 13.94
C SER A 98 -2.82 4.68 12.54
N TRP A 99 -3.78 4.35 11.68
CA TRP A 99 -3.55 3.89 10.31
C TRP A 99 -3.12 5.00 9.35
N TYR A 100 -3.26 6.28 9.71
CA TYR A 100 -2.86 7.39 8.85
C TYR A 100 -1.34 7.37 8.65
N GLY A 101 -0.90 7.40 7.40
CA GLY A 101 0.50 7.54 7.00
C GLY A 101 0.63 7.62 5.49
N ILE A 102 1.84 7.45 4.99
CA ILE A 102 2.19 7.64 3.59
C ILE A 102 2.30 6.30 2.85
N CYS A 103 1.28 5.45 2.99
CA CYS A 103 1.23 4.12 2.35
C CYS A 103 1.24 4.15 0.83
N HIS A 104 0.57 5.15 0.28
CA HIS A 104 0.61 5.46 -1.13
C HIS A 104 1.99 5.88 -1.62
N ALA A 105 2.91 6.27 -0.74
CA ALA A 105 4.24 6.76 -1.11
C ALA A 105 5.35 5.72 -0.98
N TRP A 106 5.40 4.94 0.12
CA TRP A 106 6.43 3.90 0.22
C TRP A 106 6.20 2.80 -0.83
N SER A 107 4.94 2.44 -1.09
CA SER A 107 4.58 1.37 -2.03
C SER A 107 5.20 1.55 -3.41
N PRO A 108 4.99 2.66 -4.13
CA PRO A 108 5.63 2.89 -5.42
C PRO A 108 7.15 3.07 -5.29
N ALA A 109 7.62 3.65 -4.19
CA ALA A 109 9.05 3.76 -3.94
C ALA A 109 9.69 2.36 -3.78
N ALA A 110 8.96 1.38 -3.27
CA ALA A 110 9.43 0.00 -3.08
C ALA A 110 9.47 -0.82 -4.36
N LEU A 111 8.67 -0.43 -5.35
CA LEU A 111 8.70 -1.01 -6.69
C LEU A 111 9.79 -0.38 -7.56
N LEU A 112 9.98 0.93 -7.42
CA LEU A 112 10.78 1.69 -8.38
C LEU A 112 12.22 1.95 -7.93
N GLU A 113 12.52 1.96 -6.64
CA GLU A 113 13.86 2.25 -6.13
C GLU A 113 14.59 0.98 -5.67
N PRO A 114 15.91 0.86 -5.91
CA PRO A 114 16.69 -0.23 -5.32
C PRO A 114 16.73 -0.13 -3.79
N GLU A 115 17.00 -1.23 -3.10
CA GLU A 115 17.16 -1.20 -1.64
C GLU A 115 18.48 -0.54 -1.21
N PRO A 116 18.47 0.41 -0.26
CA PRO A 116 19.69 0.72 0.47
C PRO A 116 20.11 -0.50 1.30
N ASN A 117 21.36 -0.95 1.13
CA ASN A 117 21.87 -2.18 1.75
C ASN A 117 22.78 -1.93 2.97
N CYS A 118 23.41 -0.76 3.04
CA CYS A 118 24.34 -0.41 4.12
C CYS A 118 24.24 1.06 4.53
N ALA A 119 24.79 1.34 5.71
CA ALA A 119 24.96 2.69 6.21
C ALA A 119 25.90 3.51 5.32
N VAL A 120 25.61 4.80 5.20
CA VAL A 120 26.39 5.75 4.39
C VAL A 120 26.72 6.99 5.21
N GLU A 121 27.98 7.40 5.19
CA GLU A 121 28.39 8.69 5.74
C GLU A 121 28.32 9.78 4.65
N TYR A 122 27.67 10.89 4.96
CA TYR A 122 27.62 12.08 4.10
C TYR A 122 27.71 13.34 4.96
N ASN A 123 28.71 14.18 4.69
CA ASN A 123 28.98 15.42 5.42
C ASN A 123 29.01 15.25 6.96
N GLY A 124 29.59 14.14 7.45
CA GLY A 124 29.72 13.86 8.88
C GLY A 124 28.45 13.32 9.56
N VAL A 125 27.41 12.99 8.78
CA VAL A 125 26.20 12.32 9.26
C VAL A 125 26.12 10.92 8.67
N THR A 126 25.85 9.92 9.52
CA THR A 126 25.61 8.55 9.09
C THR A 126 24.12 8.30 8.88
N PHE A 127 23.77 7.96 7.65
CA PHE A 127 22.43 7.51 7.25
C PHE A 127 22.41 5.99 7.24
N GLN A 128 21.52 5.40 8.02
CA GLN A 128 21.22 3.98 7.93
C GLN A 128 20.30 3.71 6.73
N PRO A 129 20.23 2.47 6.22
CA PRO A 129 19.25 2.09 5.21
C PRO A 129 17.82 2.53 5.52
N MET A 130 17.38 2.40 6.77
CA MET A 130 16.06 2.84 7.20
C MET A 130 15.87 4.37 7.12
N ASP A 131 16.92 5.16 7.38
CA ASP A 131 16.86 6.62 7.19
C ASP A 131 16.64 6.99 5.71
N ILE A 132 17.30 6.27 4.79
CA ILE A 132 17.18 6.51 3.36
C ILE A 132 15.81 6.07 2.85
N LYS A 133 15.29 4.94 3.34
CA LYS A 133 13.90 4.47 3.09
C LYS A 133 12.90 5.57 3.48
N ALA A 134 13.03 6.12 4.69
CA ALA A 134 12.21 7.25 5.18
C ALA A 134 12.21 8.44 4.21
N LEU A 135 13.40 8.91 3.84
CA LEU A 135 13.56 10.08 2.98
C LEU A 135 13.00 9.84 1.56
N LEU A 136 13.11 8.62 1.03
CA LEU A 136 12.52 8.27 -0.26
C LEU A 136 10.99 8.31 -0.18
N SER A 137 10.40 7.72 0.85
CA SER A 137 8.94 7.71 1.03
C SER A 137 8.37 9.13 1.13
N GLU A 138 9.01 10.01 1.92
CA GLU A 138 8.60 11.43 2.01
C GLU A 138 8.77 12.16 0.67
N VAL A 139 9.82 11.84 -0.11
CA VAL A 139 9.97 12.40 -1.46
C VAL A 139 8.86 11.93 -2.40
N TYR A 140 8.50 10.65 -2.36
CA TYR A 140 7.44 10.10 -3.19
C TYR A 140 6.05 10.65 -2.84
N ASP A 141 5.81 10.99 -1.57
CA ASP A 141 4.59 11.70 -1.14
C ASP A 141 4.53 13.10 -1.74
N GLY A 142 5.62 13.87 -1.61
CA GLY A 142 5.69 15.24 -2.11
C GLY A 142 5.93 15.37 -3.62
N ALA A 143 6.08 14.26 -4.35
CA ALA A 143 6.35 14.25 -5.79
C ALA A 143 5.09 13.97 -6.61
N ASN A 144 4.94 14.70 -7.72
CA ASN A 144 3.88 14.41 -8.69
C ASN A 144 4.32 13.30 -9.66
N ILE A 145 4.05 12.04 -9.29
CA ILE A 145 4.28 10.89 -10.16
C ILE A 145 3.01 10.50 -10.93
N GLY A 146 3.15 10.18 -12.21
CA GLY A 146 2.03 9.64 -13.00
C GLY A 146 1.64 8.26 -12.50
N THR A 147 0.34 7.97 -12.41
CA THR A 147 -0.18 6.66 -12.03
C THR A 147 -1.15 6.12 -13.07
N VAL A 148 -1.18 4.80 -13.22
CA VAL A 148 -2.25 4.08 -13.91
C VAL A 148 -3.12 3.48 -12.83
N PHE A 149 -4.24 4.12 -12.53
CA PHE A 149 -5.14 3.71 -11.45
C PHE A 149 -6.35 2.94 -12.00
N THR A 150 -6.70 1.83 -11.37
CA THR A 150 -7.83 0.99 -11.78
C THR A 150 -8.63 0.52 -10.57
N GLY A 151 -9.95 0.56 -10.68
CA GLY A 151 -10.86 0.55 -9.53
C GLY A 151 -11.35 1.96 -9.20
N VAL A 152 -12.29 2.06 -8.27
CA VAL A 152 -12.86 3.32 -7.80
C VAL A 152 -13.00 3.26 -6.29
N ARG A 153 -12.48 4.28 -5.59
CA ARG A 153 -12.60 4.30 -4.13
C ARG A 153 -14.03 4.56 -3.69
N PHE A 154 -14.52 3.75 -2.73
CA PHE A 154 -15.70 4.09 -1.96
C PHE A 154 -15.35 5.03 -0.79
N TYR A 155 -16.03 6.17 -0.69
CA TYR A 155 -15.79 7.19 0.35
C TYR A 155 -16.86 7.21 1.46
N GLY A 156 -17.70 6.18 1.55
CA GLY A 156 -18.76 6.09 2.57
C GLY A 156 -18.37 5.22 3.77
N PRO A 157 -19.19 5.22 4.84
CA PRO A 157 -18.93 4.41 6.03
C PRO A 157 -19.16 2.92 5.77
N ASP A 158 -18.46 2.07 6.52
CA ASP A 158 -18.61 0.61 6.44
C ASP A 158 -19.98 0.09 6.88
N SER A 159 -20.66 0.83 7.76
CA SER A 159 -21.97 0.47 8.30
C SER A 159 -23.13 0.58 7.30
N ASP A 160 -22.96 1.30 6.18
CA ASP A 160 -24.02 1.55 5.18
C ASP A 160 -24.03 0.52 4.03
N ALA A 161 -23.41 -0.64 4.25
CA ALA A 161 -23.34 -1.73 3.30
C ALA A 161 -24.71 -2.38 3.05
N THR A 162 -25.36 -2.06 1.93
CA THR A 162 -26.52 -2.79 1.41
C THR A 162 -26.10 -3.74 0.29
N THR A 163 -26.59 -4.98 0.34
CA THR A 163 -26.31 -6.01 -0.64
C THR A 163 -27.55 -6.42 -1.42
N ASP A 164 -27.35 -6.92 -2.64
CA ASP A 164 -28.40 -7.58 -3.42
C ASP A 164 -28.69 -8.99 -2.89
N GLN A 165 -29.65 -9.68 -3.49
CA GLN A 165 -30.04 -11.04 -3.09
C GLN A 165 -28.93 -12.10 -3.24
N TYR A 166 -27.81 -11.75 -3.88
CA TYR A 166 -26.65 -12.61 -4.09
C TYR A 166 -25.46 -12.21 -3.21
N GLY A 167 -25.64 -11.24 -2.32
CA GLY A 167 -24.61 -10.78 -1.39
C GLY A 167 -23.65 -9.73 -1.98
N ARG A 168 -23.89 -9.24 -3.20
CA ARG A 168 -23.03 -8.21 -3.81
C ARG A 168 -23.45 -6.83 -3.32
N TYR A 169 -22.50 -5.94 -3.08
CA TYR A 169 -22.84 -4.56 -2.75
C TYR A 169 -23.68 -3.90 -3.86
N THR A 170 -24.77 -3.24 -3.46
CA THR A 170 -25.64 -2.52 -4.42
C THR A 170 -24.93 -1.28 -4.98
N ASN A 171 -24.05 -0.67 -4.18
CA ASN A 171 -23.21 0.42 -4.62
C ASN A 171 -22.11 -0.11 -5.56
N ALA A 172 -22.10 0.39 -6.80
CA ALA A 172 -21.11 0.01 -7.79
C ALA A 172 -19.66 0.34 -7.37
N SER A 173 -19.45 1.37 -6.54
CA SER A 173 -18.09 1.69 -6.07
C SER A 173 -17.56 0.75 -4.98
N ARG A 174 -18.39 -0.17 -4.46
CA ARG A 174 -17.95 -1.29 -3.61
C ARG A 174 -17.86 -2.61 -4.40
N ARG A 175 -18.04 -2.54 -5.72
CA ARG A 175 -17.84 -3.64 -6.68
C ARG A 175 -16.73 -3.24 -7.68
N ASP A 176 -15.84 -2.39 -7.20
CA ASP A 176 -14.84 -1.62 -7.93
C ASP A 176 -13.83 -2.48 -8.68
N LEU A 177 -13.09 -3.34 -7.99
CA LEU A 177 -12.16 -4.28 -8.61
C LEU A 177 -12.84 -5.62 -8.85
N GLY A 178 -13.35 -5.80 -10.07
CA GLY A 178 -13.89 -7.08 -10.50
C GLY A 178 -12.81 -8.18 -10.56
N PRO A 179 -13.10 -9.43 -10.15
CA PRO A 179 -12.11 -10.50 -10.08
C PRO A 179 -11.57 -10.91 -11.46
N GLY A 180 -12.38 -10.78 -12.52
CA GLY A 180 -11.91 -11.02 -13.88
C GLY A 180 -10.79 -10.06 -14.28
N PHE A 181 -10.91 -8.79 -13.88
CA PHE A 181 -9.85 -7.80 -14.10
C PHE A 181 -8.65 -8.05 -13.18
N MET A 182 -8.85 -8.31 -11.88
CA MET A 182 -7.74 -8.65 -10.96
C MET A 182 -6.93 -9.83 -11.51
N HIS A 183 -7.61 -10.92 -11.90
CA HIS A 183 -6.95 -12.11 -12.45
C HIS A 183 -6.11 -11.77 -13.69
N ALA A 184 -6.71 -11.07 -14.66
CA ALA A 184 -6.02 -10.68 -15.88
C ALA A 184 -4.85 -9.73 -15.60
N ALA A 185 -5.03 -8.77 -14.69
CA ALA A 185 -4.02 -7.79 -14.32
C ALA A 185 -2.81 -8.47 -13.66
N LEU A 186 -3.01 -9.28 -12.62
CA LEU A 186 -1.93 -9.99 -11.94
C LEU A 186 -1.21 -10.97 -12.88
N ALA A 187 -1.98 -11.74 -13.67
CA ALA A 187 -1.40 -12.68 -14.62
C ALA A 187 -0.53 -12.02 -15.70
N ASN A 188 -0.90 -10.83 -16.16
CA ASN A 188 -0.10 -10.10 -17.14
C ASN A 188 1.03 -9.30 -16.50
N ILE A 189 0.74 -8.47 -15.49
CA ILE A 189 1.73 -7.59 -14.86
C ILE A 189 2.84 -8.42 -14.21
N ILE A 190 2.48 -9.34 -13.32
CA ILE A 190 3.46 -10.17 -12.60
C ILE A 190 3.93 -11.31 -13.51
N GLY A 191 3.00 -12.12 -14.02
CA GLY A 191 3.36 -13.36 -14.71
C GLY A 191 3.99 -13.18 -16.10
N ARG A 192 3.54 -12.19 -16.88
CA ARG A 192 4.00 -12.00 -18.27
C ARG A 192 5.04 -10.90 -18.42
N PHE A 193 4.86 -9.78 -17.72
CA PHE A 193 5.74 -8.62 -17.83
C PHE A 193 6.83 -8.60 -16.76
N ASN A 194 6.80 -9.53 -15.80
CA ASN A 194 7.74 -9.58 -14.68
C ASN A 194 7.82 -8.22 -13.97
N ALA A 195 6.66 -7.61 -13.76
CA ALA A 195 6.48 -6.32 -13.11
C ALA A 195 5.70 -6.48 -11.80
N SER A 196 5.60 -5.42 -11.01
CA SER A 196 4.74 -5.38 -9.81
C SER A 196 3.66 -4.30 -9.91
N VAL A 197 2.71 -4.34 -8.98
CA VAL A 197 1.56 -3.45 -8.87
C VAL A 197 1.34 -3.12 -7.39
N VAL A 198 0.79 -1.94 -7.11
CA VAL A 198 0.30 -1.58 -5.77
C VAL A 198 -1.18 -1.92 -5.69
N MET A 199 -1.60 -2.53 -4.60
CA MET A 199 -2.98 -2.95 -4.38
C MET A 199 -3.45 -2.50 -3.00
N ASP A 200 -4.70 -2.07 -2.90
CA ASP A 200 -5.35 -1.91 -1.59
C ASP A 200 -5.76 -3.29 -1.07
N VAL A 201 -5.18 -3.72 0.04
CA VAL A 201 -5.38 -5.07 0.57
C VAL A 201 -6.44 -5.12 1.68
N LYS A 202 -7.10 -3.99 1.94
CA LYS A 202 -8.26 -3.90 2.82
C LYS A 202 -9.50 -3.53 2.01
N ALA A 203 -10.64 -3.99 2.51
CA ALA A 203 -11.97 -3.75 1.95
C ALA A 203 -12.84 -2.88 2.88
N ASP A 204 -12.21 -2.27 3.90
CA ASP A 204 -12.84 -1.43 4.91
C ASP A 204 -12.47 0.04 4.70
N ALA A 205 -12.88 0.92 5.61
CA ALA A 205 -12.63 2.37 5.48
C ALA A 205 -11.13 2.75 5.47
N GLU A 206 -10.25 1.89 6.00
CA GLU A 206 -8.81 2.12 5.99
C GLU A 206 -8.22 1.75 4.63
N VAL A 207 -7.33 2.61 4.12
CA VAL A 207 -6.65 2.36 2.85
C VAL A 207 -5.23 1.89 3.13
N TRP A 208 -4.92 0.66 2.68
CA TRP A 208 -3.60 0.05 2.89
C TRP A 208 -3.00 -0.36 1.55
N ASN A 209 -2.22 0.55 0.99
CA ASN A 209 -1.47 0.32 -0.24
C ASN A 209 -0.28 -0.60 0.04
N GLN A 210 -0.21 -1.73 -0.67
CA GLN A 210 0.88 -2.69 -0.54
C GLN A 210 1.47 -3.05 -1.90
N PRO A 211 2.81 -3.16 -2.02
CA PRO A 211 3.45 -3.69 -3.21
C PRO A 211 3.25 -5.21 -3.30
N ILE A 212 2.70 -5.68 -4.43
CA ILE A 212 2.39 -7.10 -4.63
C ILE A 212 3.62 -7.88 -5.09
N TYR A 213 3.94 -8.93 -4.33
CA TYR A 213 5.12 -9.76 -4.55
C TYR A 213 4.83 -10.90 -5.53
N SER A 214 3.75 -11.62 -5.32
CA SER A 214 3.43 -12.79 -6.12
C SER A 214 1.93 -13.05 -6.16
N TYR A 215 1.54 -13.86 -7.14
CA TYR A 215 0.25 -14.52 -7.12
C TYR A 215 0.44 -16.01 -7.45
N GLU A 216 -0.41 -16.85 -6.89
CA GLU A 216 -0.45 -18.28 -7.15
C GLU A 216 -1.88 -18.74 -7.39
N VAL A 217 -2.12 -19.36 -8.54
CA VAL A 217 -3.40 -20.00 -8.84
C VAL A 217 -3.35 -21.45 -8.34
N HIS A 218 -4.12 -21.73 -7.29
CA HIS A 218 -4.21 -23.04 -6.64
C HIS A 218 -5.15 -23.97 -7.37
N THR A 219 -6.38 -23.50 -7.56
CA THR A 219 -7.50 -24.27 -8.08
C THR A 219 -8.11 -23.55 -9.27
N GLN A 220 -8.37 -24.31 -10.34
CA GLN A 220 -9.23 -23.89 -11.44
C GLN A 220 -10.17 -25.04 -11.80
N THR A 221 -11.46 -24.81 -11.65
CA THR A 221 -12.51 -25.82 -11.92
C THR A 221 -13.49 -25.26 -12.93
N GLU A 222 -13.48 -25.80 -14.15
CA GLU A 222 -14.48 -25.45 -15.16
C GLU A 222 -15.88 -25.90 -14.72
N MET A 223 -16.87 -25.05 -14.99
CA MET A 223 -18.28 -25.26 -14.72
C MET A 223 -19.11 -24.68 -15.87
N THR A 224 -20.29 -25.24 -16.10
CA THR A 224 -21.31 -24.59 -16.92
C THR A 224 -21.93 -23.39 -16.18
N PRO A 225 -22.48 -22.39 -16.89
CA PRO A 225 -23.20 -21.30 -16.26
C PRO A 225 -24.36 -21.77 -15.37
N THR A 226 -25.04 -22.85 -15.74
CA THR A 226 -26.14 -23.44 -14.96
C THR A 226 -25.64 -24.07 -13.65
N GLU A 227 -24.52 -24.79 -13.68
CA GLU A 227 -23.93 -25.36 -12.46
C GLU A 227 -23.49 -24.25 -11.50
N ALA A 228 -22.81 -23.22 -12.01
CA ALA A 228 -22.40 -22.07 -11.22
C ALA A 228 -23.61 -21.32 -10.62
N ALA A 229 -24.66 -21.08 -11.42
CA ALA A 229 -25.90 -20.46 -10.98
C ALA A 229 -26.55 -21.22 -9.82
N SER A 230 -26.63 -22.54 -9.94
CA SER A 230 -27.24 -23.39 -8.93
C SER A 230 -26.39 -23.48 -7.68
N GLN A 231 -25.07 -23.64 -7.83
CA GLN A 231 -24.16 -23.88 -6.71
C GLN A 231 -23.94 -22.62 -5.86
N TYR A 232 -23.73 -21.46 -6.48
CA TYR A 232 -23.33 -20.25 -5.77
C TYR A 232 -24.48 -19.29 -5.50
N TYR A 233 -25.56 -19.35 -6.28
CA TYR A 233 -26.64 -18.36 -6.23
C TYR A 233 -28.04 -18.96 -6.08
N GLY A 234 -28.15 -20.29 -6.04
CA GLY A 234 -29.43 -21.01 -5.93
C GLY A 234 -30.39 -20.72 -7.09
N GLN A 235 -29.86 -20.38 -8.27
CA GLN A 235 -30.63 -20.03 -9.47
C GLN A 235 -30.52 -21.12 -10.54
N SER A 236 -31.55 -21.21 -11.40
CA SER A 236 -31.51 -22.08 -12.59
C SER A 236 -30.80 -21.45 -13.79
N THR A 237 -30.50 -20.15 -13.72
CA THR A 237 -29.84 -19.38 -14.79
C THR A 237 -28.85 -18.41 -14.16
N TYR A 238 -27.67 -18.29 -14.77
CA TYR A 238 -26.62 -17.41 -14.27
C TYR A 238 -27.06 -15.93 -14.39
N PRO A 239 -27.12 -15.17 -13.28
CA PRO A 239 -27.86 -13.91 -13.26
C PRO A 239 -27.05 -12.67 -13.69
N PHE A 240 -25.73 -12.78 -13.88
CA PHE A 240 -24.86 -11.60 -13.97
C PHE A 240 -24.43 -11.24 -15.39
N ASN A 241 -24.08 -12.24 -16.20
CA ASN A 241 -23.61 -12.03 -17.56
C ASN A 241 -24.25 -13.04 -18.51
N SER A 242 -25.13 -12.56 -19.39
CA SER A 242 -25.83 -13.43 -20.35
C SER A 242 -24.97 -13.87 -21.54
N ALA A 243 -23.80 -13.24 -21.75
CA ALA A 243 -22.86 -13.63 -22.80
C ALA A 243 -21.95 -14.79 -22.37
N VAL A 244 -21.89 -15.11 -21.08
CA VAL A 244 -21.01 -16.16 -20.55
C VAL A 244 -21.34 -17.52 -21.16
N GLN A 245 -20.31 -18.23 -21.59
CA GLN A 245 -20.42 -19.59 -22.13
C GLN A 245 -19.79 -20.61 -21.18
N ARG A 246 -18.78 -20.18 -20.41
CA ARG A 246 -18.02 -20.99 -19.46
C ARG A 246 -17.82 -20.22 -18.16
N ILE A 247 -17.85 -20.93 -17.05
CA ILE A 247 -17.44 -20.40 -15.75
C ILE A 247 -16.22 -21.19 -15.28
N VAL A 248 -15.23 -20.51 -14.67
CA VAL A 248 -14.12 -21.18 -13.98
C VAL A 248 -14.08 -20.70 -12.55
N TYR A 249 -14.40 -21.59 -11.60
CA TYR A 249 -14.10 -21.34 -10.20
C TYR A 249 -12.59 -21.31 -10.01
N THR A 250 -12.10 -20.25 -9.38
CA THR A 250 -10.68 -20.00 -9.20
C THR A 250 -10.36 -19.65 -7.75
N GLU A 251 -9.30 -20.25 -7.22
CA GLU A 251 -8.68 -19.87 -5.95
C GLU A 251 -7.29 -19.31 -6.25
N THR A 252 -7.04 -18.08 -5.85
CA THR A 252 -5.75 -17.42 -6.08
C THR A 252 -5.25 -16.80 -4.80
N SER A 253 -4.05 -17.19 -4.38
CA SER A 253 -3.32 -16.48 -3.34
C SER A 253 -2.59 -15.30 -3.94
N VAL A 254 -2.63 -14.16 -3.25
CA VAL A 254 -1.79 -12.99 -3.54
C VAL A 254 -0.95 -12.73 -2.31
N THR A 255 0.35 -12.52 -2.53
CA THR A 255 1.33 -12.26 -1.47
C THR A 255 1.87 -10.85 -1.63
N TRP A 256 2.00 -10.14 -0.52
CA TRP A 256 2.55 -8.79 -0.48
C TRP A 256 3.43 -8.59 0.74
N VAL A 257 4.24 -7.54 0.68
CA VAL A 257 5.08 -7.08 1.79
C VAL A 257 4.24 -6.35 2.82
N VAL A 258 4.50 -6.55 4.11
CA VAL A 258 3.98 -5.73 5.22
C VAL A 258 5.07 -4.85 5.83
N GLU A 259 4.62 -3.88 6.62
CA GLU A 259 5.46 -2.82 7.17
C GLU A 259 6.49 -3.33 8.18
N SER A 260 7.68 -2.73 8.19
CA SER A 260 8.73 -3.01 9.17
C SER A 260 9.62 -1.81 9.45
N TYR A 261 10.12 -1.73 10.67
CA TYR A 261 11.21 -0.84 11.08
C TYR A 261 12.59 -1.54 11.10
N GLU A 262 12.70 -2.78 10.61
CA GLU A 262 13.97 -3.48 10.53
C GLU A 262 14.92 -2.77 9.55
N ASP A 263 16.09 -2.40 10.06
CA ASP A 263 17.13 -1.71 9.31
C ASP A 263 17.96 -2.69 8.46
N GLY A 264 18.56 -2.19 7.39
CA GLY A 264 19.34 -2.98 6.43
C GLY A 264 18.65 -3.23 5.08
N GLY A 265 19.39 -3.88 4.18
CA GLY A 265 18.88 -4.41 2.92
C GLY A 265 18.21 -5.77 3.14
N LEU A 266 16.90 -5.77 3.39
CA LEU A 266 16.15 -6.96 3.78
C LEU A 266 15.93 -7.94 2.61
N VAL A 267 15.88 -7.43 1.38
CA VAL A 267 15.81 -8.25 0.17
C VAL A 267 17.14 -8.97 -0.03
N ALA A 268 18.26 -8.23 -0.02
CA ALA A 268 19.59 -8.80 -0.23
C ALA A 268 20.00 -9.79 0.88
N SER A 269 19.57 -9.56 2.13
CA SER A 269 19.83 -10.46 3.25
C SER A 269 18.88 -11.66 3.32
N GLY A 270 17.80 -11.68 2.53
CA GLY A 270 16.75 -12.70 2.57
C GLY A 270 15.77 -12.55 3.74
N HIS A 271 15.90 -11.51 4.56
CA HIS A 271 14.99 -11.23 5.67
C HIS A 271 13.61 -10.75 5.18
N ALA A 272 13.49 -10.34 3.92
CA ALA A 272 12.24 -9.93 3.31
C ALA A 272 11.11 -10.96 3.44
N ALA A 273 11.45 -12.25 3.45
CA ALA A 273 10.48 -13.33 3.63
C ALA A 273 9.76 -13.29 4.99
N ASN A 274 10.34 -12.66 6.02
CA ASN A 274 9.72 -12.52 7.34
C ASN A 274 8.58 -11.48 7.36
N TYR A 275 8.48 -10.68 6.30
CA TYR A 275 7.54 -9.57 6.15
C TYR A 275 6.61 -9.78 4.97
N MET A 276 6.38 -11.03 4.57
CA MET A 276 5.41 -11.38 3.54
C MET A 276 4.13 -11.88 4.20
N THR A 277 2.99 -11.41 3.72
CA THR A 277 1.67 -11.95 4.07
C THR A 277 0.93 -12.36 2.82
N THR A 278 0.01 -13.31 2.98
CA THR A 278 -0.73 -13.91 1.87
C THR A 278 -2.21 -13.96 2.19
N GLN A 279 -3.04 -13.58 1.22
CA GLN A 279 -4.49 -13.79 1.27
C GLN A 279 -4.95 -14.56 0.04
N THR A 280 -5.92 -15.45 0.24
CA THR A 280 -6.52 -16.24 -0.84
C THR A 280 -7.87 -15.64 -1.20
N TYR A 281 -8.02 -15.30 -2.47
CA TYR A 281 -9.29 -14.86 -3.04
C TYR A 281 -9.96 -15.97 -3.85
N THR A 282 -11.29 -16.04 -3.75
CA THR A 282 -12.11 -17.03 -4.43
C THR A 282 -13.15 -16.35 -5.31
N TYR A 283 -13.21 -16.74 -6.58
CA TYR A 283 -14.05 -16.08 -7.57
C TYR A 283 -14.41 -17.00 -8.72
N LEU A 284 -15.45 -16.62 -9.46
CA LEU A 284 -15.86 -17.21 -10.72
C LEU A 284 -15.35 -16.31 -11.85
N LEU A 285 -14.53 -16.85 -12.74
CA LEU A 285 -14.24 -16.18 -14.02
C LEU A 285 -15.38 -16.45 -14.99
N GLU A 286 -15.82 -15.41 -15.68
CA GLU A 286 -16.80 -15.51 -16.77
C GLU A 286 -16.05 -15.50 -18.10
N LEU A 287 -16.22 -16.54 -18.92
CA LEU A 287 -15.51 -16.67 -20.19
C LEU A 287 -16.45 -16.96 -21.37
N ASP A 288 -16.00 -16.60 -22.56
CA ASP A 288 -16.58 -17.08 -23.81
C ASP A 288 -16.07 -18.48 -24.20
N ASN A 289 -16.42 -18.95 -25.40
CA ASN A 289 -16.00 -20.26 -25.90
C ASN A 289 -14.51 -20.35 -26.27
N ASP A 290 -13.87 -19.20 -26.48
CA ASP A 290 -12.45 -19.07 -26.85
C ASP A 290 -11.57 -18.81 -25.62
N TYR A 291 -12.13 -18.92 -24.40
CA TYR A 291 -11.46 -18.66 -23.13
C TYR A 291 -11.03 -17.19 -22.93
N ASN A 292 -11.67 -16.24 -23.62
CA ASN A 292 -11.48 -14.83 -23.28
C ASN A 292 -12.25 -14.51 -22.00
N ILE A 293 -11.59 -13.83 -21.05
CA ILE A 293 -12.22 -13.36 -19.82
C ILE A 293 -13.17 -12.20 -20.17
N LEU A 294 -14.46 -12.38 -19.90
CA LEU A 294 -15.51 -11.39 -20.07
C LEU A 294 -15.77 -10.60 -18.79
N GLY A 295 -15.44 -11.19 -17.64
CA GLY A 295 -15.75 -10.66 -16.32
C GLY A 295 -15.50 -11.68 -15.23
N GLY A 296 -16.13 -11.47 -14.08
CA GLY A 296 -16.11 -12.43 -12.99
C GLY A 296 -16.90 -11.94 -11.78
N GLU A 297 -17.19 -12.86 -10.89
CA GLU A 297 -17.94 -12.61 -9.66
C GLU A 297 -17.17 -13.18 -8.46
N TRP A 298 -17.01 -12.38 -7.41
CA TRP A 298 -16.47 -12.85 -6.16
C TRP A 298 -17.39 -13.91 -5.55
N VAL A 299 -16.83 -14.84 -4.78
CA VAL A 299 -17.60 -15.84 -4.02
C VAL A 299 -16.98 -16.08 -2.65
N GLY A 300 -17.75 -16.71 -1.75
CA GLY A 300 -17.26 -17.02 -0.40
C GLY A 300 -16.96 -15.76 0.41
N ASN A 301 -15.86 -15.78 1.16
CA ASN A 301 -15.42 -14.65 1.96
C ASN A 301 -14.99 -13.46 1.09
N SER A 302 -14.51 -13.73 -0.13
CA SER A 302 -14.07 -12.70 -1.06
C SER A 302 -15.20 -11.83 -1.59
N ASN A 303 -16.47 -12.07 -1.23
CA ASN A 303 -17.56 -11.13 -1.54
C ASN A 303 -17.47 -9.81 -0.77
N SER A 304 -16.85 -9.82 0.40
CA SER A 304 -16.70 -8.65 1.28
C SER A 304 -15.25 -8.36 1.66
N ASP A 305 -14.34 -9.26 1.31
CA ASP A 305 -12.92 -9.20 1.65
C ASP A 305 -12.12 -9.45 0.37
N HIS A 306 -12.11 -8.43 -0.48
CA HIS A 306 -11.41 -8.38 -1.76
C HIS A 306 -10.75 -7.01 -1.91
N PRO A 307 -9.74 -6.86 -2.78
CA PRO A 307 -9.09 -5.58 -3.00
C PRO A 307 -10.08 -4.57 -3.61
N ASP A 308 -9.96 -3.30 -3.24
CA ASP A 308 -10.77 -2.20 -3.80
C ASP A 308 -10.19 -1.67 -5.12
N PHE A 309 -8.86 -1.57 -5.20
CA PHE A 309 -8.18 -1.05 -6.39
C PHE A 309 -6.76 -1.58 -6.54
N LEU A 310 -6.26 -1.49 -7.77
CA LEU A 310 -4.86 -1.71 -8.10
C LEU A 310 -4.34 -0.57 -8.98
N TRP A 311 -3.09 -0.21 -8.79
CA TRP A 311 -2.47 0.89 -9.53
C TRP A 311 -0.97 0.71 -9.71
N LEU A 312 -0.44 1.33 -10.77
CA LEU A 312 0.98 1.27 -11.11
C LEU A 312 1.56 2.69 -11.15
N PRO A 313 2.71 2.93 -10.52
CA PRO A 313 3.47 4.15 -10.77
C PRO A 313 4.11 4.08 -12.17
N GLN A 314 4.02 5.16 -12.94
CA GLN A 314 4.52 5.20 -14.32
C GLN A 314 6.04 5.38 -14.38
N ALA A 315 6.61 6.11 -13.43
CA ALA A 315 8.02 6.44 -13.38
C ALA A 315 8.44 6.87 -11.97
N ARG A 316 9.75 6.91 -11.73
CA ARG A 316 10.35 7.62 -10.60
C ARG A 316 10.08 9.14 -10.70
N PRO A 317 10.13 9.89 -9.59
CA PRO A 317 10.14 11.34 -9.63
C PRO A 317 11.22 11.90 -10.56
N ASP A 318 11.02 13.10 -11.11
CA ASP A 318 12.09 13.79 -11.85
C ASP A 318 13.25 14.08 -10.89
N LEU A 319 14.50 13.85 -11.29
CA LEU A 319 15.67 14.09 -10.44
C LEU A 319 15.76 15.52 -9.91
N SER A 320 15.21 16.50 -10.62
CA SER A 320 15.16 17.90 -10.18
C SER A 320 14.07 18.21 -9.14
N THR A 321 13.25 17.22 -8.78
CA THR A 321 12.17 17.38 -7.79
C THR A 321 12.72 17.83 -6.45
N VAL A 322 12.16 18.92 -5.95
CA VAL A 322 12.27 19.35 -4.55
C VAL A 322 10.85 19.41 -4.01
N THR A 323 10.56 18.63 -2.96
CA THR A 323 9.23 18.59 -2.36
C THR A 323 8.88 19.92 -1.68
N GLU A 324 7.61 20.11 -1.37
CA GLU A 324 7.15 21.32 -0.66
C GLU A 324 7.80 21.47 0.73
N VAL A 325 8.16 20.35 1.38
CA VAL A 325 8.92 20.36 2.64
C VAL A 325 10.41 20.62 2.46
N GLY A 326 10.91 20.70 1.23
CA GLY A 326 12.31 21.03 0.92
C GLY A 326 13.25 19.84 0.78
N LEU A 327 12.74 18.60 0.64
CA LEU A 327 13.58 17.44 0.33
C LEU A 327 13.90 17.41 -1.16
N SER A 328 15.19 17.34 -1.50
CA SER A 328 15.65 17.20 -2.88
C SER A 328 15.78 15.72 -3.22
N TYR A 329 15.03 15.27 -4.24
CA TYR A 329 15.12 13.90 -4.70
C TYR A 329 16.54 13.56 -5.19
N GLN A 330 17.24 14.49 -5.85
CA GLN A 330 18.64 14.30 -6.24
C GLN A 330 19.56 14.02 -5.04
N ASN A 331 19.35 14.72 -3.91
CA ASN A 331 20.14 14.51 -2.71
C ASN A 331 19.86 13.13 -2.10
N VAL A 332 18.58 12.75 -1.98
CA VAL A 332 18.18 11.44 -1.47
C VAL A 332 18.69 10.32 -2.37
N ARG A 333 18.63 10.48 -3.69
CA ARG A 333 19.20 9.55 -4.68
C ARG A 333 20.71 9.41 -4.54
N THR A 334 21.43 10.49 -4.21
CA THR A 334 22.88 10.42 -3.96
C THR A 334 23.20 9.54 -2.74
N LEU A 335 22.40 9.62 -1.68
CA LEU A 335 22.55 8.73 -0.51
C LEU A 335 22.20 7.29 -0.88
N LEU A 336 21.09 7.08 -1.58
CA LEU A 336 20.64 5.76 -2.02
C LEU A 336 21.67 5.07 -2.94
N ASP A 337 22.23 5.79 -3.90
CA ASP A 337 23.22 5.23 -4.83
C ASP A 337 24.50 4.78 -4.11
N LYS A 338 24.86 5.45 -3.01
CA LYS A 338 25.96 5.01 -2.15
C LYS A 338 25.58 3.79 -1.30
N ALA A 339 24.36 3.77 -0.76
CA ALA A 339 23.87 2.69 0.10
C ALA A 339 23.61 1.38 -0.66
N THR A 340 23.42 1.47 -1.97
CA THR A 340 23.15 0.32 -2.86
C THR A 340 24.43 -0.35 -3.37
N HIS A 341 25.56 0.37 -3.42
CA HIS A 341 26.83 -0.10 -4.00
C HIS A 341 27.92 -0.36 -2.95
N CYS A 342 27.52 -1.01 -1.88
CA CYS A 342 28.38 -1.68 -0.90
C CYS A 342 28.17 -3.20 -1.01
#